data_AF-A0A6C0HE28-F1
#
_entry.id   AF-A0A6C0HE28-F1
#
_cell.length_a   1.000
_cell.length_b   1.000
_cell.length_c   1.000
_cell.angle_alpha   90.00
_cell.angle_beta   90.00
_cell.angle_gamma   90.00
#
_symmetry.space_group_name_H-M   'P 1'
#
loop_
_entity.id
_entity.type
_entity.pdbx_description
1 polymer ?
#
loop_
_entity_poly.entity_id
_entity_poly.type
_entity_poly.pdbx_seq_one_letter_code
_entity_poly.pdbx_strand_id
1 'polypeptide(L)'
;MSKTEVLIMFRKNLLDFLSNLIEQFPKEGDFVLLKILLSDQIPIEEAMKIFSERILPYVDMIKSKDERFFLESTDLFEGVANDKVNYFRNIWLSPSLNQDDKDNLWKWFRLFANLAVKYSQFN
;
A
#
# COMPACT_ATOMS: atom_id res chain seq x y z
N MET A 1 10.98 -3.37 -18.96
CA MET A 1 10.47 -4.16 -17.83
C MET A 1 9.26 -4.91 -18.34
N SER A 2 9.21 -6.24 -18.21
CA SER A 2 8.08 -7.08 -18.61
C SER A 2 6.99 -7.11 -17.54
N LYS A 3 5.80 -7.60 -17.90
CA LYS A 3 4.68 -7.82 -16.94
C LYS A 3 5.13 -8.69 -15.76
N THR A 4 5.84 -9.78 -16.04
CA THR A 4 6.37 -10.70 -15.02
C THR A 4 7.36 -10.02 -14.08
N GLU A 5 8.28 -9.20 -14.61
CA GLU A 5 9.23 -8.45 -13.78
C GLU A 5 8.52 -7.46 -12.84
N VAL A 6 7.48 -6.77 -13.34
CA VAL A 6 6.66 -5.86 -12.51
C VAL A 6 5.98 -6.63 -11.37
N LEU A 7 5.40 -7.80 -11.66
CA LEU A 7 4.73 -8.63 -10.64
C LEU A 7 5.70 -9.15 -9.58
N ILE A 8 6.89 -9.60 -9.98
CA ILE A 8 7.94 -10.05 -9.05
C ILE A 8 8.38 -8.88 -8.15
N MET A 9 8.61 -7.71 -8.74
CA MET A 9 8.98 -6.51 -7.97
C MET A 9 7.88 -6.09 -7.02
N PHE A 10 6.62 -6.09 -7.47
CA PHE A 10 5.48 -5.75 -6.64
C PHE A 10 5.38 -6.68 -5.44
N ARG A 11 5.45 -8.01 -5.65
CA ARG A 11 5.40 -8.99 -4.56
C ARG A 11 6.47 -8.74 -3.52
N LYS A 12 7.72 -8.62 -3.95
CA LYS A 12 8.85 -8.41 -3.04
C LYS A 12 8.63 -7.16 -2.20
N ASN A 13 8.36 -6.03 -2.85
CA ASN A 13 8.20 -4.76 -2.18
C ASN A 13 6.96 -4.71 -1.28
N LEU A 14 5.88 -5.39 -1.65
CA LEU A 14 4.67 -5.49 -0.82
C LEU A 14 4.95 -6.28 0.47
N LEU A 15 5.66 -7.40 0.39
CA LEU A 15 6.03 -8.19 1.56
C LEU A 15 7.05 -7.45 2.45
N ASP A 16 8.00 -6.74 1.85
CA ASP A 16 8.95 -5.90 2.58
C ASP A 16 8.22 -4.75 3.29
N PHE A 17 7.31 -4.06 2.60
CA PHE A 17 6.46 -3.02 3.18
C PHE A 17 5.63 -3.54 4.37
N LEU A 18 4.95 -4.68 4.22
CA LEU A 18 4.16 -5.28 5.30
C LEU A 18 5.04 -5.68 6.49
N SER A 19 6.27 -6.14 6.25
CA SER A 19 7.22 -6.44 7.32
C SER A 19 7.59 -5.18 8.11
N ASN A 20 7.87 -4.07 7.40
CA ASN A 20 8.13 -2.78 8.04
C ASN A 20 6.91 -2.28 8.85
N LEU A 21 5.69 -2.46 8.32
CA LEU A 21 4.47 -2.10 9.06
C LEU A 21 4.29 -2.96 10.32
N ILE A 22 4.58 -4.26 10.27
CA ILE A 22 4.49 -5.14 11.44
C ILE A 22 5.52 -4.72 12.51
N GLU A 23 6.74 -4.37 12.11
CA GLU A 23 7.78 -3.89 13.03
C GLU A 23 7.39 -2.56 13.68
N GLN A 24 6.78 -1.65 12.91
CA GLN A 24 6.36 -0.33 13.39
C GLN A 24 5.06 -0.40 14.23
N PHE A 25 4.16 -1.33 13.90
CA PHE A 25 2.86 -1.51 14.55
C PHE A 25 2.71 -2.96 15.07
N PRO A 26 3.54 -3.40 16.03
CA PRO A 26 3.62 -4.82 16.44
C PRO A 26 2.37 -5.34 17.14
N LYS A 27 1.44 -4.45 17.53
CA LYS A 27 0.16 -4.80 18.13
C LYS A 27 -0.95 -5.04 17.09
N GLU A 28 -0.69 -4.73 15.82
CA GLU A 28 -1.65 -4.88 14.73
C GLU A 28 -1.50 -6.25 14.07
N GLY A 29 -2.13 -7.26 14.68
CA GLY A 29 -2.12 -8.63 14.18
C GLY A 29 -2.68 -8.79 12.76
N ASP A 30 -3.49 -7.83 12.31
CA ASP A 30 -4.05 -7.81 10.96
C ASP A 30 -2.99 -7.69 9.86
N PHE A 31 -1.88 -6.98 10.11
CA PHE A 31 -0.78 -6.90 9.14
C PHE A 31 -0.07 -8.23 8.96
N VAL A 32 0.03 -9.02 10.03
CA VAL A 32 0.57 -10.39 9.99
C VAL A 32 -0.32 -11.28 9.14
N LEU A 33 -1.63 -11.25 9.38
CA LEU A 33 -2.61 -12.01 8.59
C LEU A 33 -2.59 -11.61 7.12
N LEU A 34 -2.58 -10.30 6.83
CA LEU A 34 -2.52 -9.77 5.47
C LEU A 34 -1.24 -10.23 4.74
N LYS A 35 -0.09 -10.23 5.43
CA LYS A 35 1.17 -10.74 4.88
C LYS A 35 1.09 -12.22 4.51
N ILE A 36 0.51 -13.06 5.38
CA ILE A 36 0.33 -14.51 5.13
C ILE A 36 -0.59 -14.75 3.92
N LEU A 37 -1.71 -14.03 3.85
CA LEU A 37 -2.65 -14.16 2.72
C LEU A 37 -1.99 -13.78 1.39
N LEU A 38 -1.23 -12.67 1.36
CA LEU A 38 -0.52 -12.21 0.16
C LEU A 38 0.73 -13.03 -0.17
N SER A 39 1.36 -13.69 0.81
CA SER A 39 2.50 -14.58 0.56
C SER A 39 2.06 -15.91 -0.03
N ASP A 40 0.93 -16.48 0.41
CA ASP A 40 0.64 -17.90 0.18
C ASP A 40 -0.70 -18.19 -0.50
N GLN A 41 -1.69 -17.30 -0.39
CA GLN A 41 -3.06 -17.61 -0.83
C GLN A 41 -3.51 -16.80 -2.04
N ILE A 42 -3.13 -15.53 -2.13
CA ILE A 42 -3.61 -14.63 -3.19
C ILE A 42 -2.64 -14.66 -4.37
N PRO A 43 -3.10 -14.97 -5.60
CA PRO A 43 -2.27 -14.83 -6.80
C PRO A 43 -1.77 -13.38 -6.95
N ILE A 44 -0.46 -13.22 -7.13
CA ILE A 44 0.15 -11.88 -7.17
C ILE A 44 -0.43 -10.98 -8.26
N GLU A 45 -0.84 -11.56 -9.38
CA GLU A 45 -1.44 -10.80 -10.47
C GLU A 45 -2.80 -10.20 -10.08
N GLU A 46 -3.61 -10.95 -9.32
CA GLU A 46 -4.88 -10.45 -8.78
C GLU A 46 -4.65 -9.36 -7.74
N ALA A 47 -3.71 -9.56 -6.82
CA ALA A 47 -3.32 -8.53 -5.86
C ALA A 47 -2.83 -7.25 -6.56
N MET A 48 -2.00 -7.39 -7.60
CA MET A 48 -1.50 -6.25 -8.37
C MET A 48 -2.61 -5.52 -9.12
N LYS A 49 -3.55 -6.26 -9.71
CA LYS A 49 -4.71 -5.69 -10.39
C LYS A 49 -5.56 -4.86 -9.45
N ILE A 50 -6.00 -5.45 -8.34
CA ILE A 50 -6.83 -4.77 -7.32
C ILE A 50 -6.09 -3.55 -6.77
N PHE A 51 -4.81 -3.70 -6.44
CA PHE A 51 -3.99 -2.61 -5.94
C PHE A 51 -3.86 -1.46 -6.95
N SER A 52 -3.63 -1.78 -8.22
CA SER A 52 -3.50 -0.79 -9.29
C SER A 52 -4.80 -0.02 -9.50
N GLU A 53 -5.94 -0.71 -9.55
CA GLU A 53 -7.26 -0.08 -9.68
C GLU A 53 -7.51 0.96 -8.58
N ARG A 54 -7.06 0.69 -7.35
CA ARG A 54 -7.23 1.59 -6.21
C ARG A 54 -6.20 2.72 -6.15
N ILE A 55 -4.99 2.54 -6.68
CA ILE A 55 -3.88 3.51 -6.55
C ILE A 55 -3.78 4.44 -7.74
N LEU A 56 -4.13 3.99 -8.94
CA LEU A 56 -4.03 4.78 -10.17
C LEU A 56 -4.75 6.15 -10.08
N PRO A 57 -5.96 6.26 -9.51
CA PRO A 57 -6.64 7.55 -9.35
C PRO A 57 -5.86 8.58 -8.51
N TYR A 58 -4.96 8.13 -7.63
CA TYR A 58 -4.26 8.97 -6.68
C TYR A 58 -2.77 9.16 -7.00
N VAL A 59 -2.30 8.72 -8.17
CA VAL A 59 -0.88 8.78 -8.54
C VAL A 59 -0.30 10.20 -8.42
N ASP A 60 -1.06 11.22 -8.83
CA ASP A 60 -0.60 12.60 -8.77
C ASP A 60 -0.49 13.10 -7.33
N MET A 61 -1.47 12.77 -6.47
CA MET A 61 -1.42 13.05 -5.04
C MET A 61 -0.20 12.39 -4.38
N ILE A 62 0.10 11.14 -4.74
CA ILE A 62 1.28 10.41 -4.23
C ILE A 62 2.59 11.06 -4.67
N LYS A 63 2.67 11.53 -5.93
CA LYS A 63 3.85 12.23 -6.44
C LYS A 63 4.08 13.55 -5.71
N SER A 64 3.03 14.34 -5.50
CA SER A 64 3.10 15.63 -4.80
C SER A 64 3.17 15.53 -3.27
N LYS A 65 3.13 14.32 -2.69
CA LYS A 65 3.00 14.08 -1.24
C LYS A 65 1.78 14.79 -0.64
N ASP A 66 0.67 14.77 -1.35
CA ASP A 66 -0.56 15.37 -0.90
C ASP A 66 -1.20 14.50 0.21
N GLU A 67 -1.17 15.00 1.45
CA GLU A 67 -1.65 14.25 2.62
C GLU A 67 -3.13 13.86 2.54
N ARG A 68 -3.93 14.52 1.69
CA ARG A 68 -5.31 14.11 1.42
C ARG A 68 -5.40 12.64 0.99
N PHE A 69 -4.36 12.10 0.36
CA PHE A 69 -4.25 10.68 0.05
C PHE A 69 -4.42 9.77 1.28
N PHE A 70 -3.83 10.11 2.42
CA PHE A 70 -3.96 9.29 3.65
C PHE A 70 -5.18 9.68 4.50
N LEU A 71 -5.72 10.89 4.29
CA LEU A 71 -6.77 11.46 5.13
C LEU A 71 -8.18 11.31 4.56
N GLU A 72 -8.31 11.28 3.24
CA GLU A 72 -9.58 11.40 2.51
C GLU A 72 -9.84 10.24 1.52
N SER A 73 -8.81 9.48 1.12
CA SER A 73 -8.98 8.35 0.19
C SER A 73 -9.56 7.12 0.89
N THR A 74 -10.87 7.12 1.10
CA THR A 74 -11.64 6.02 1.71
C THR A 74 -11.63 4.74 0.86
N ASP A 75 -11.53 4.91 -0.46
CA ASP A 75 -11.77 3.84 -1.44
C ASP A 75 -10.59 2.87 -1.54
N LEU A 76 -9.39 3.29 -1.12
CA LEU A 76 -8.21 2.42 -1.00
C LEU A 76 -8.47 1.23 -0.08
N PHE A 77 -9.35 1.42 0.90
CA PHE A 77 -9.64 0.46 1.95
C PHE A 77 -11.08 -0.05 1.92
N GLU A 78 -11.88 0.30 0.89
CA GLU A 78 -13.19 -0.31 0.70
C GLU A 78 -13.07 -1.84 0.63
N GLY A 79 -13.84 -2.54 1.47
CA GLY A 79 -13.76 -4.00 1.66
C GLY A 79 -12.92 -4.46 2.85
N VAL A 80 -12.09 -3.59 3.42
CA VAL A 80 -11.57 -3.74 4.78
C VAL A 80 -12.59 -3.03 5.69
N ALA A 81 -13.06 -3.69 6.74
CA ALA A 81 -14.17 -3.22 7.57
C ALA A 81 -14.07 -1.72 7.93
N ASN A 82 -15.21 -1.00 7.96
CA ASN A 82 -15.30 0.47 8.08
C ASN A 82 -14.56 1.04 9.31
N ASP A 83 -14.34 0.24 10.34
CA ASP A 83 -13.52 0.54 11.50
C ASP A 83 -12.02 0.72 11.16
N LYS A 84 -11.53 0.08 10.08
CA LYS A 84 -10.13 0.17 9.63
C LYS A 84 -9.84 1.32 8.68
N VAL A 85 -10.84 1.89 8.00
CA VAL A 85 -10.66 3.11 7.19
C VAL A 85 -10.23 4.29 8.09
N ASN A 86 -10.84 4.39 9.28
CA ASN A 86 -10.42 5.37 10.28
C ASN A 86 -9.06 5.01 10.90
N TYR A 87 -8.66 3.74 10.91
CA TYR A 87 -7.43 3.29 11.53
C TYR A 87 -6.18 3.86 10.86
N PHE A 88 -6.05 3.79 9.53
CA PHE A 88 -4.88 4.37 8.84
C PHE A 88 -4.84 5.89 8.90
N ARG A 89 -6.00 6.55 8.83
CA ARG A 89 -6.11 7.99 9.08
C ARG A 89 -5.63 8.35 10.48
N ASN A 90 -6.08 7.60 11.49
CA ASN A 90 -5.70 7.80 12.89
C ASN A 90 -4.21 7.53 13.11
N ILE A 91 -3.64 6.52 12.46
CA ILE A 91 -2.19 6.27 12.46
C ILE A 91 -1.46 7.46 11.84
N TRP A 92 -1.88 7.95 10.68
CA TRP A 92 -1.22 9.07 9.99
C TRP A 92 -1.20 10.36 10.82
N LEU A 93 -2.26 10.58 11.59
CA LEU A 93 -2.40 11.71 12.51
C LEU A 93 -1.80 11.43 13.91
N SER A 94 -1.41 10.19 14.19
CA SER A 94 -0.89 9.80 15.49
C SER A 94 0.50 10.39 15.74
N PRO A 95 0.81 10.80 16.98
CA PRO A 95 2.17 11.20 17.37
C PRO A 95 3.19 10.04 17.29
N SER A 96 2.74 8.79 17.08
CA SER A 96 3.61 7.63 16.85
C SER A 96 4.30 7.62 15.49
N LEU A 97 3.85 8.47 14.54
CA LEU A 97 4.49 8.66 13.24
C LEU A 97 5.24 9.98 13.23
N ASN A 98 6.57 9.91 13.31
CA ASN A 98 7.39 11.09 13.11
C ASN A 98 7.50 11.43 11.61
N GLN A 99 8.20 12.52 11.28
CA GLN A 99 8.36 12.94 9.90
C GLN A 99 9.15 11.92 9.05
N ASP A 100 10.14 11.25 9.61
CA ASP A 100 10.96 10.25 8.91
C ASP A 100 10.11 9.01 8.55
N ASP A 101 9.24 8.59 9.46
CA ASP A 101 8.28 7.51 9.25
C ASP A 101 7.31 7.86 8.10
N LYS A 102 6.74 9.08 8.12
CA LYS A 102 5.88 9.58 7.04
C LYS A 102 6.60 9.63 5.71
N ASP A 103 7.85 10.09 5.70
CA ASP A 103 8.67 10.13 4.50
C ASP A 103 9.00 8.73 3.96
N ASN A 104 9.16 7.75 4.84
CA ASN A 104 9.33 6.35 4.45
C ASN A 104 8.05 5.77 3.85
N LEU A 105 6.88 6.04 4.43
CA LEU A 105 5.59 5.66 3.83
C LEU A 105 5.43 6.27 2.43
N TRP A 106 5.76 7.55 2.26
CA TRP A 106 5.72 8.18 0.94
C TRP A 106 6.64 7.50 -0.09
N LYS A 107 7.84 7.05 0.32
CA LYS A 107 8.74 6.29 -0.57
C LYS A 107 8.10 5.00 -1.04
N TRP A 108 7.46 4.25 -0.13
CA TRP A 108 6.73 3.04 -0.46
C TRP A 108 5.58 3.29 -1.44
N PHE A 109 4.70 4.25 -1.14
CA PHE A 109 3.56 4.54 -2.01
C PHE A 109 3.99 5.07 -3.38
N ARG A 110 5.06 5.86 -3.48
CA ARG A 110 5.63 6.26 -4.77
C ARG A 110 6.16 5.08 -5.57
N LEU A 111 6.84 4.14 -4.93
CA LEU A 111 7.30 2.91 -5.58
C LEU A 111 6.11 2.11 -6.11
N PHE A 112 5.08 1.91 -5.28
CA PHE A 112 3.90 1.16 -5.66
C PHE A 112 3.09 1.85 -6.77
N ALA A 113 2.92 3.18 -6.71
CA ALA A 113 2.30 3.96 -7.77
C ALA A 113 3.03 3.81 -9.12
N ASN A 114 4.37 3.82 -9.10
CA ASN A 114 5.18 3.60 -10.29
C ASN A 114 5.01 2.18 -10.85
N LEU A 115 4.91 1.18 -9.97
CA LEU A 115 4.64 -0.20 -10.39
C LEU A 115 3.24 -0.34 -10.97
N ALA A 116 2.22 0.31 -10.38
CA ALA A 116 0.84 0.31 -10.86
C ALA A 116 0.74 0.91 -12.27
N VAL A 117 1.36 2.08 -12.49
CA VAL A 117 1.41 2.73 -13.82
C VAL A 117 2.11 1.87 -14.86
N LYS A 118 3.16 1.12 -14.47
CA LYS A 118 3.82 0.19 -15.40
C LYS A 118 2.92 -1.01 -15.70
N TYR A 119 2.26 -1.57 -14.69
CA TYR A 119 1.38 -2.71 -14.85
C TYR A 119 0.18 -2.40 -15.75
N SER A 120 -0.38 -1.18 -15.65
CA SER A 120 -1.51 -0.75 -16.47
C SER A 120 -1.19 -0.62 -17.96
N GLN A 121 0.08 -0.72 -18.38
CA GLN A 121 0.48 -0.71 -19.79
C GLN A 121 0.36 -2.11 -20.43
N PHE A 122 0.15 -3.16 -19.63
CA PHE A 122 0.00 -4.54 -20.11
C PHE A 122 -1.45 -5.03 -20.13
N ASN A 123 -2.40 -4.19 -19.71
CA ASN A 123 -3.83 -4.46 -19.66
C ASN A 123 -4.57 -3.45 -20.54
#